data_AF-A0A3N5VWD1-F1
#
_entry.id   AF-A0A3N5VWD1-F1
#
_cell.length_a   1.000
_cell.length_b   1.000
_cell.length_c   1.000
_cell.angle_alpha   90.00
_cell.angle_beta   90.00
_cell.angle_gamma   90.00
#
_symmetry.space_group_name_H-M   'P 1'
#
loop_
_entity.id
_entity.type
_entity.pdbx_description
1 polymer ?
#
loop_
_entity_poly.entity_id
_entity_poly.type
_entity_poly.pdbx_seq_one_letter_code
_entity_poly.pdbx_strand_id
1 'polypeptide(L)'
;MPGTVCALISRRHPGDKRPKFFACTDLSLSAEQALRYYQKRWPVEVDNIYLKEALGLGDFRLQSFEAIERWFAVVTLAMNYLQYEQLQAYLRTQQSLPLAEILRQHRLRHFQGLLRAVIQEVLCTGKIEEVIQQFLPFASWAVT
;
A
#
# COMPACT_ATOMS: atom_id res chain seq x y z
N MET A 1 -26.30 -26.89 7.40
CA MET A 1 -27.03 -26.74 8.67
C MET A 1 -26.94 -25.28 9.07
N PRO A 2 -28.04 -24.57 9.38
CA PRO A 2 -27.95 -23.21 9.88
C PRO A 2 -27.31 -23.23 11.28
N GLY A 3 -26.18 -22.54 11.46
CA GLY A 3 -25.55 -22.36 12.77
C GLY A 3 -26.15 -21.17 13.52
N THR A 4 -26.17 -21.23 14.84
CA THR A 4 -26.56 -20.10 15.70
C THR A 4 -25.56 -18.96 15.54
N VAL A 5 -26.05 -17.72 15.43
CA VAL A 5 -25.24 -16.50 15.33
C VAL A 5 -25.74 -15.44 16.30
N CYS A 6 -24.83 -14.58 16.77
CA CYS A 6 -25.15 -13.40 17.54
C CYS A 6 -25.29 -12.19 16.61
N ALA A 7 -26.38 -11.44 16.73
CA ALA A 7 -26.60 -10.19 16.00
C ALA A 7 -26.40 -8.99 16.93
N LEU A 8 -25.45 -8.12 16.59
CA LEU A 8 -25.15 -6.90 17.33
C LEU A 8 -25.76 -5.70 16.59
N ILE A 9 -26.52 -4.88 17.32
CA ILE A 9 -27.13 -3.66 16.79
C ILE A 9 -26.40 -2.45 17.36
N SER A 10 -25.65 -1.75 16.52
CA SER A 10 -24.98 -0.49 16.89
C SER A 10 -25.84 0.70 16.50
N ARG A 11 -26.15 1.55 17.49
CA ARG A 11 -26.89 2.81 17.34
C ARG A 11 -26.03 3.94 17.85
N ARG A 12 -26.00 5.08 17.16
CA ARG A 12 -25.21 6.25 17.61
C ARG A 12 -25.88 7.04 18.72
N HIS A 13 -27.21 7.09 18.70
CA HIS A 13 -28.02 7.81 19.67
C HIS A 13 -29.42 7.16 19.77
N PRO A 14 -30.20 7.46 20.83
CA PRO A 14 -31.60 7.06 20.88
C PRO A 14 -32.37 7.55 19.64
N GLY A 15 -33.20 6.70 19.05
CA GLY A 15 -33.98 7.01 17.84
C GLY A 15 -33.20 6.99 16.51
N ASP A 16 -31.97 6.47 16.48
CA ASP A 16 -31.20 6.28 15.25
C ASP A 16 -31.99 5.46 14.20
N LYS A 17 -32.35 6.10 13.08
CA LYS A 17 -33.12 5.49 11.98
C LYS A 17 -32.26 4.63 11.06
N ARG A 18 -30.93 4.63 11.23
CA ARG A 18 -29.96 3.91 10.38
C ARG A 18 -28.96 3.13 11.22
N PRO A 19 -29.42 2.20 12.10
CA PRO A 19 -28.54 1.35 12.88
C PRO A 19 -27.62 0.51 11.98
N LYS A 20 -26.46 0.14 12.53
CA LYS A 20 -25.54 -0.81 11.88
C LYS A 20 -25.71 -2.18 12.53
N PHE A 21 -25.73 -3.22 11.71
CA PHE A 21 -25.91 -4.60 12.13
C PHE A 21 -24.63 -5.37 11.86
N PHE A 22 -24.18 -6.12 12.85
CA PHE A 22 -23.03 -7.01 12.75
C PHE A 22 -23.48 -8.42 13.15
N ALA A 23 -23.04 -9.43 12.40
CA ALA A 23 -23.28 -10.82 12.73
C ALA A 23 -21.96 -11.46 13.16
N CYS A 24 -21.98 -12.24 14.25
CA CYS A 24 -20.83 -12.96 14.76
C CYS A 24 -21.21 -14.42 15.03
N THR A 25 -20.39 -15.35 14.53
CA THR A 25 -20.54 -16.79 14.79
C THR A 25 -19.94 -17.21 16.11
N ASP A 26 -19.09 -16.38 16.70
CA ASP A 26 -18.49 -16.64 18.01
C ASP A 26 -19.40 -16.09 19.12
N LEU A 27 -20.17 -16.99 19.73
CA LEU A 27 -21.13 -16.68 20.79
C LEU A 27 -20.46 -16.42 22.15
N SER A 28 -19.15 -16.64 22.27
CA SER A 28 -18.41 -16.43 23.53
C SER A 28 -17.98 -14.97 23.72
N LEU A 29 -17.98 -14.17 22.64
CA LEU A 29 -17.53 -12.79 22.67
C LEU A 29 -18.58 -11.84 23.23
N SER A 30 -18.13 -10.87 24.01
CA SER A 30 -18.94 -9.70 24.32
C SER A 30 -19.14 -8.85 23.06
N ALA A 31 -20.21 -8.05 23.05
CA ALA A 31 -20.46 -7.10 21.96
C ALA A 31 -19.28 -6.15 21.72
N GLU A 32 -18.62 -5.71 22.80
CA GLU A 32 -17.44 -4.84 22.72
C GLU A 32 -16.26 -5.55 22.05
N GLN A 33 -15.96 -6.78 22.46
CA GLN A 33 -14.86 -7.56 21.87
C GLN A 33 -15.08 -7.81 20.38
N ALA A 34 -16.28 -8.24 20.01
CA ALA A 34 -16.65 -8.47 18.61
C ALA A 34 -16.50 -7.19 17.76
N LEU A 35 -16.95 -6.03 18.28
CA LEU A 35 -16.80 -4.75 17.58
C LEU A 35 -15.33 -4.30 17.49
N ARG A 36 -14.52 -4.50 18.54
CA ARG A 36 -13.07 -4.24 18.51
C ARG A 36 -12.36 -5.10 17.46
N TYR A 37 -12.76 -6.35 17.29
CA TYR A 37 -12.23 -7.19 16.21
C TYR A 37 -12.68 -6.70 14.84
N TYR A 38 -13.95 -6.33 14.68
CA TYR A 38 -14.46 -5.80 13.41
C TYR A 38 -13.74 -4.50 12.99
N GLN A 39 -13.29 -3.67 13.94
CA GLN A 39 -12.49 -2.47 13.64
C GLN A 39 -11.21 -2.78 12.86
N LYS A 40 -10.62 -3.98 13.04
CA LYS A 40 -9.44 -4.44 12.29
C LYS A 40 -9.71 -4.65 10.80
N ARG A 41 -10.97 -4.53 10.33
CA ARG A 41 -11.33 -4.54 8.91
C ARG A 41 -10.87 -3.27 8.18
N TRP A 42 -10.86 -2.11 8.84
CA TRP A 42 -10.55 -0.84 8.18
C TRP A 42 -9.16 -0.80 7.51
N PRO A 43 -8.09 -1.33 8.13
CA PRO A 43 -6.79 -1.50 7.46
C PRO A 43 -6.85 -2.14 6.08
N VAL A 44 -7.76 -3.09 5.82
CA VAL A 44 -7.92 -3.71 4.49
C VAL A 44 -8.36 -2.71 3.42
N GLU A 45 -9.23 -1.75 3.78
CA GLU A 45 -9.64 -0.69 2.85
C GLU A 45 -8.50 0.28 2.56
N VAL A 46 -7.69 0.57 3.57
CA VAL A 46 -6.49 1.39 3.43
C VAL A 46 -5.47 0.70 2.53
N ASP A 47 -5.26 -0.60 2.70
CA ASP A 47 -4.39 -1.42 1.84
C ASP A 47 -4.89 -1.42 0.39
N ASN A 48 -6.19 -1.55 0.16
CA ASN A 48 -6.81 -1.45 -1.17
C ASN A 48 -6.54 -0.10 -1.85
N ILE A 49 -6.54 1.00 -1.09
CA ILE A 49 -6.18 2.33 -1.61
C ILE A 49 -4.71 2.35 -2.04
N TYR A 50 -3.79 1.83 -1.22
CA TYR A 50 -2.37 1.77 -1.60
C TYR A 50 -2.13 0.90 -2.85
N LEU A 51 -2.77 -0.27 -2.92
CA LEU A 51 -2.67 -1.15 -4.09
C LEU A 51 -3.11 -0.41 -5.35
N LYS A 52 -4.27 0.27 -5.32
CA LYS A 52 -4.83 0.97 -6.48
C LYS A 52 -4.06 2.22 -6.87
N GLU A 53 -3.87 3.13 -5.92
CA GLU A 53 -3.40 4.50 -6.19
C GLU A 53 -1.89 4.64 -6.13
N ALA A 54 -1.22 3.86 -5.27
CA ALA A 54 0.22 4.04 -5.01
C ALA A 54 1.10 2.99 -5.71
N LEU A 55 0.57 1.80 -5.95
CA LEU A 55 1.27 0.66 -6.55
C LEU A 55 0.78 0.32 -7.97
N GLY A 56 -0.21 1.05 -8.48
CA GLY A 56 -0.64 0.97 -9.88
C GLY A 56 -1.53 -0.23 -10.21
N LEU A 57 -2.19 -0.84 -9.22
CA LEU A 57 -3.24 -1.81 -9.52
C LEU A 57 -4.39 -1.18 -10.33
N GLY A 58 -4.64 0.13 -10.12
CA GLY A 58 -5.64 0.89 -10.87
C GLY A 58 -5.22 1.29 -12.28
N ASP A 59 -3.93 1.24 -12.61
CA ASP A 59 -3.37 1.68 -13.90
C ASP A 59 -3.52 0.64 -15.02
N PHE A 60 -4.13 -0.49 -14.70
CA PHE A 60 -4.28 -1.61 -15.60
C PHE A 60 -5.20 -1.27 -16.78
N ARG A 61 -4.72 -1.45 -18.01
CA ARG A 61 -5.51 -1.28 -19.25
C ARG A 61 -6.01 -2.62 -19.79
N LEU A 62 -6.72 -2.62 -20.92
CA LEU A 62 -7.23 -3.83 -21.56
C LEU A 62 -6.07 -4.79 -21.89
N GLN A 63 -5.98 -5.91 -21.18
CA GLN A 63 -4.91 -6.91 -21.26
C GLN A 63 -5.53 -8.32 -21.13
N SER A 64 -4.73 -9.36 -21.38
CA SER A 64 -5.16 -10.74 -21.13
C SER A 64 -5.37 -11.01 -19.64
N PHE A 65 -6.18 -12.02 -19.34
CA PHE A 65 -6.40 -12.49 -17.96
C PHE A 65 -5.08 -12.89 -17.28
N GLU A 66 -4.21 -13.59 -17.99
CA GLU A 66 -2.90 -14.01 -17.47
C GLU A 66 -2.01 -12.81 -17.10
N ALA A 67 -2.07 -11.72 -17.88
CA ALA A 67 -1.36 -10.50 -17.55
C ALA A 67 -1.96 -9.81 -16.31
N ILE A 68 -3.29 -9.85 -16.12
CA ILE A 68 -3.97 -9.38 -14.90
C ILE A 68 -3.43 -10.14 -13.68
N GLU A 69 -3.43 -11.47 -13.73
CA GLU A 69 -3.00 -12.31 -12.60
C GLU A 69 -1.55 -12.04 -12.23
N ARG A 70 -0.65 -11.97 -13.22
CA ARG A 70 0.76 -11.65 -12.99
C ARG A 70 0.94 -10.26 -12.39
N TRP A 71 0.21 -9.27 -12.89
CA TRP A 71 0.26 -7.90 -12.35
C TRP A 71 -0.21 -7.86 -10.90
N PHE A 72 -1.30 -8.56 -10.58
CA PHE A 72 -1.83 -8.67 -9.23
C PHE A 72 -0.81 -9.29 -8.27
N ALA A 73 -0.11 -10.34 -8.70
CA ALA A 73 0.94 -10.98 -7.92
C ALA A 73 2.11 -10.02 -7.64
N VAL A 74 2.57 -9.27 -8.64
CA VAL A 74 3.68 -8.30 -8.49
C VAL A 74 3.29 -7.16 -7.53
N VAL A 75 2.11 -6.57 -7.71
CA VAL A 75 1.66 -5.45 -6.88
C VAL A 75 1.41 -5.90 -5.43
N THR A 76 0.87 -7.11 -5.24
CA THR A 76 0.69 -7.70 -3.89
C THR A 76 2.03 -8.02 -3.24
N LEU A 77 3.01 -8.52 -4.00
CA LEU A 77 4.37 -8.74 -3.49
C LEU A 77 5.03 -7.42 -3.06
N ALA A 78 4.86 -6.35 -3.85
CA ALA A 78 5.36 -5.03 -3.48
C ALA A 78 4.69 -4.49 -2.19
N MET A 79 3.39 -4.70 -2.03
CA MET A 79 2.67 -4.35 -0.80
C MET A 79 3.21 -5.11 0.41
N ASN A 80 3.37 -6.43 0.29
CA ASN A 80 3.93 -7.27 1.36
C ASN A 80 5.35 -6.83 1.75
N TYR A 81 6.18 -6.45 0.76
CA TYR A 81 7.51 -5.90 1.02
C TYR A 81 7.43 -4.60 1.84
N LEU A 82 6.52 -3.67 1.51
CA LEU A 82 6.37 -2.42 2.25
C LEU A 82 5.87 -2.66 3.69
N GLN A 83 4.94 -3.60 3.88
CA GLN A 83 4.46 -3.99 5.21
C GLN A 83 5.57 -4.68 6.04
N TYR A 84 6.42 -5.47 5.39
CA TYR A 84 7.61 -6.04 6.03
C TYR A 84 8.57 -4.94 6.48
N GLU A 85 8.89 -3.97 5.62
CA GLU A 85 9.75 -2.83 5.99
C GLU A 85 9.14 -2.01 7.13
N GLN A 86 7.81 -1.82 7.13
CA GLN A 86 7.08 -1.18 8.22
C GLN A 86 7.25 -1.92 9.55
N LEU A 87 7.13 -3.25 9.55
CA LEU A 87 7.38 -4.08 10.73
C LEU A 87 8.84 -3.96 11.19
N GLN A 88 9.80 -4.02 10.26
CA GLN A 88 11.22 -3.86 10.59
C GLN A 88 11.54 -2.47 11.17
N ALA A 89 10.87 -1.42 10.69
CA ALA A 89 10.99 -0.09 11.26
C ALA A 89 10.42 -0.06 12.69
N TYR A 90 9.24 -0.63 12.90
CA TYR A 90 8.62 -0.73 14.24
C TYR A 90 9.52 -1.49 15.22
N LEU A 91 10.10 -2.63 14.84
CA LEU A 91 10.99 -3.39 15.71
C LEU A 91 12.22 -2.58 16.14
N ARG A 92 12.71 -1.70 15.26
CA ARG A 92 13.89 -0.85 15.53
C ARG A 92 13.58 0.39 16.36
N THR A 93 12.47 1.06 16.11
CA THR A 93 12.16 2.38 16.70
C THR A 93 11.08 2.32 17.78
N GLN A 94 10.36 1.20 17.89
CA GLN A 94 9.13 1.06 18.68
C GLN A 94 8.02 2.05 18.28
N GLN A 95 8.12 2.64 17.09
CA GLN A 95 7.14 3.60 16.56
C GLN A 95 6.40 2.99 15.38
N SER A 96 5.06 3.07 15.41
CA SER A 96 4.22 2.64 14.30
C SER A 96 4.19 3.73 13.23
N LEU A 97 5.04 3.59 12.22
CA LEU A 97 5.04 4.48 11.05
C LEU A 97 3.91 4.11 10.09
N PRO A 98 3.25 5.08 9.43
CA PRO A 98 2.27 4.79 8.40
C PRO A 98 2.94 4.26 7.12
N LEU A 99 2.24 3.44 6.34
CA LEU A 99 2.79 2.85 5.12
C LEU A 99 3.21 3.89 4.08
N ALA A 100 2.51 5.02 3.99
CA ALA A 100 2.89 6.16 3.15
C ALA A 100 4.30 6.68 3.45
N GLU A 101 4.70 6.69 4.72
CA GLU A 101 6.02 7.14 5.12
C GLU A 101 7.11 6.15 4.69
N ILE A 102 6.85 4.84 4.87
CA ILE A 102 7.75 3.78 4.38
C ILE A 102 7.92 3.87 2.86
N LEU A 103 6.81 4.02 2.13
CA LEU A 103 6.83 4.18 0.69
C LEU A 103 7.63 5.41 0.25
N ARG A 104 7.45 6.55 0.92
CA ARG A 104 8.19 7.80 0.67
C ARG A 104 9.69 7.59 0.88
N GLN A 105 10.09 6.96 1.98
CA GLN A 105 11.49 6.66 2.28
C GLN A 105 12.10 5.74 1.23
N HIS A 106 11.37 4.72 0.80
CA HIS A 106 11.83 3.80 -0.25
C HIS A 106 12.03 4.53 -1.59
N ARG A 107 11.07 5.36 -2.01
CA ARG A 107 11.19 6.20 -3.22
C ARG A 107 12.38 7.14 -3.15
N LEU A 108 12.62 7.78 -2.00
CA LEU A 108 13.78 8.65 -1.80
C LEU A 108 15.10 7.88 -1.87
N ARG A 109 15.16 6.66 -1.34
CA ARG A 109 16.36 5.81 -1.43
C ARG A 109 16.67 5.45 -2.88
N HIS A 110 15.66 5.10 -3.67
CA HIS A 110 15.82 4.85 -5.11
C HIS A 110 16.27 6.11 -5.86
N PHE A 111 15.65 7.25 -5.56
CA PHE A 111 16.04 8.53 -6.17
C PHE A 111 17.49 8.91 -5.83
N GLN A 112 17.91 8.72 -4.57
CA GLN A 112 19.30 8.92 -4.16
C GLN A 112 20.27 7.98 -4.91
N GLY A 113 19.89 6.71 -5.08
CA GLY A 113 20.66 5.74 -5.86
C GLY A 113 20.82 6.18 -7.32
N LEU A 114 19.73 6.62 -7.94
CA LEU A 114 19.74 7.17 -9.29
C LEU A 114 20.66 8.39 -9.40
N LEU A 115 20.53 9.37 -8.49
CA LEU A 115 21.39 10.55 -8.47
C LEU A 115 22.87 10.18 -8.36
N ARG A 116 23.22 9.24 -7.49
CA ARG A 116 24.61 8.76 -7.35
C ARG A 116 25.12 8.12 -8.64
N ALA A 117 24.32 7.27 -9.28
CA ALA A 117 24.69 6.63 -10.53
C ALA A 117 24.93 7.65 -11.65
N VAL A 118 24.01 8.61 -11.81
CA VAL A 118 24.14 9.69 -12.80
C VAL A 118 25.39 10.52 -12.55
N ILE A 119 25.61 10.98 -11.31
CA ILE A 119 26.79 11.79 -10.95
C ILE A 119 28.08 11.02 -11.24
N GLN A 120 28.13 9.73 -10.87
CA GLN A 120 29.32 8.91 -11.09
C GLN A 120 29.62 8.75 -12.59
N GLU A 121 28.61 8.50 -13.42
CA GLU A 121 28.78 8.38 -14.87
C GLU A 121 29.24 9.71 -15.50
N VAL A 122 28.70 10.84 -15.05
CA VAL A 122 29.16 12.18 -15.47
C VAL A 122 30.63 12.40 -15.10
N LEU A 123 31.04 12.01 -13.89
CA LEU A 123 32.44 12.13 -13.46
C LEU A 123 33.39 11.25 -14.28
N CYS A 124 32.94 10.07 -14.72
CA CYS A 124 33.74 9.14 -15.51
C CYS A 124 33.87 9.56 -16.99
N THR A 125 32.79 10.07 -17.58
CA THR A 125 32.73 10.37 -19.03
C THR A 125 33.00 11.82 -19.35
N GLY A 126 32.69 12.74 -18.43
CA GLY A 126 32.67 14.19 -18.65
C GLY A 126 31.54 14.66 -19.56
N LYS A 127 30.65 13.77 -20.01
CA LYS A 127 29.64 14.05 -21.04
C LYS A 127 28.24 14.15 -20.45
N ILE A 128 27.94 15.30 -19.85
CA ILE A 128 26.69 15.53 -19.10
C ILE A 128 25.45 15.18 -19.93
N GLU A 129 25.34 15.72 -21.15
CA GLU A 129 24.16 15.56 -22.00
C GLU A 129 23.92 14.10 -22.44
N GLU A 130 24.99 13.37 -22.80
CA GLU A 130 24.88 11.96 -23.20
C GLU A 130 24.39 11.10 -22.01
N VAL A 131 24.88 11.37 -20.80
CA VAL A 131 24.47 10.68 -19.58
C VAL A 131 23.01 10.99 -19.25
N ILE A 132 22.59 12.25 -19.31
CA ILE A 132 21.19 12.61 -19.06
C ILE A 132 20.26 11.90 -20.06
N GLN A 133 20.62 11.89 -21.35
CA GLN A 133 19.84 11.20 -22.39
C GLN A 133 19.76 9.69 -22.15
N GLN A 134 20.83 9.06 -21.64
CA GLN A 134 20.84 7.63 -21.33
C GLN A 134 19.89 7.27 -20.18
N PHE A 135 19.90 8.07 -19.10
CA PHE A 135 19.06 7.81 -17.92
C PHE A 135 17.62 8.29 -18.10
N LEU A 136 17.38 9.28 -18.97
CA LEU A 136 16.07 9.86 -19.25
C LEU A 136 15.77 9.85 -20.77
N PRO A 137 15.66 8.68 -21.42
CA PRO A 137 15.59 8.56 -22.88
C PRO A 137 14.38 9.24 -23.52
N PHE A 138 13.32 9.50 -22.75
CA PHE A 138 12.10 10.15 -23.21
C PHE A 138 11.98 11.62 -22.78
N ALA A 139 12.98 12.16 -22.09
CA ALA A 139 12.99 13.55 -21.64
C ALA A 139 13.86 14.41 -22.56
N SER A 140 13.47 14.56 -23.83
CA SER A 140 14.22 15.37 -24.80
C SER A 140 14.34 16.85 -24.41
N TRP A 141 13.51 17.32 -23.47
CA TRP A 141 13.60 18.66 -22.89
C TRP A 141 14.73 18.81 -21.85
N ALA A 142 15.29 17.71 -21.36
CA ALA A 142 16.27 17.70 -20.27
C ALA A 142 17.71 17.82 -20.77
N VAL A 143 17.93 17.83 -22.09
CA VAL A 143 19.24 17.90 -22.74
C VAL A 143 19.35 19.25 -23.47
N THR A 144 20.41 20.03 -23.23
CA THR A 144 20.59 21.40 -23.80
C THR A 144 21.95 21.61 -24.45
#